data_AF-A0A4Q0PEM5-F1
#
_entry.id   AF-A0A4Q0PEM5-F1
#
_cell.length_a   1.000
_cell.length_b   1.000
_cell.length_c   1.000
_cell.angle_alpha   90.00
_cell.angle_beta   90.00
_cell.angle_gamma   90.00
#
_symmetry.space_group_name_H-M   'P 1'
#
loop_
_entity.id
_entity.type
_entity.pdbx_description
1 polymer ?
#
loop_
_entity_poly.entity_id
_entity_poly.type
_entity_poly.pdbx_seq_one_letter_code
_entity_poly.pdbx_strand_id
1 'polypeptide(L)'
;MRLCSLLMLTLFITTSCKNPGPSAEDQRMAQLEPVQTEAVDGYERAYFASGCFWCVEAVFESVKGVKEAVSGYSGGTQSNPTYKQVSYGQTNHAEAVEVFYDPKVVSFRNLVLVFFWLTRSNDPKPPGP
;
A
#
# COMPACT_ATOMS: atom_id res chain seq x y z
N MET A 1 23.29 -50.78 20.98
CA MET A 1 22.18 -50.41 20.05
C MET A 1 21.42 -49.14 20.43
N ARG A 2 21.32 -48.75 21.72
CA ARG A 2 20.62 -47.49 22.12
C ARG A 2 21.46 -46.21 21.95
N LEU A 3 22.79 -46.31 21.95
CA LEU A 3 23.69 -45.15 21.83
C LEU A 3 23.84 -44.63 20.37
N CYS A 4 23.85 -45.53 19.37
CA CYS A 4 23.84 -45.12 17.96
C CYS A 4 22.49 -44.52 17.51
N SER A 5 21.38 -44.90 18.17
CA SER A 5 20.06 -44.34 17.90
C SER A 5 19.93 -42.89 18.40
N LEU A 6 20.57 -42.57 19.54
CA LEU A 6 20.64 -41.20 20.05
C LEU A 6 21.52 -40.27 19.19
N LEU A 7 22.59 -40.81 18.59
CA LEU A 7 23.50 -40.01 17.74
C LEU A 7 22.92 -39.65 16.36
N MET A 8 21.97 -40.44 15.85
CA MET A 8 21.25 -40.16 14.60
C MET A 8 20.09 -39.18 14.78
N LEU A 9 19.51 -39.11 15.99
CA LEU A 9 18.36 -38.25 16.27
C LEU A 9 18.75 -36.77 16.50
N THR A 10 19.99 -36.51 16.94
CA THR A 10 20.51 -35.15 17.13
C THR A 10 20.92 -34.47 15.83
N LEU A 11 21.20 -35.24 14.76
CA LEU A 11 21.60 -34.69 13.46
C LEU A 11 20.40 -34.13 12.66
N PHE A 12 19.17 -34.51 13.00
CA PHE A 12 17.95 -34.03 12.34
C PHE A 12 17.42 -32.69 12.87
N ILE A 13 17.96 -32.16 13.98
CA ILE A 13 17.40 -30.96 14.65
C ILE A 13 18.11 -29.67 14.20
N THR A 14 19.23 -29.75 13.49
CA THR A 14 20.03 -28.56 13.13
C THR A 14 19.77 -27.97 11.75
N THR A 15 18.82 -28.51 10.96
CA THR A 15 18.26 -27.80 9.79
C THR A 15 17.30 -26.72 10.26
N SER A 16 17.89 -25.75 10.97
CA SER A 16 17.28 -24.53 11.50
C SER A 16 16.85 -23.63 10.35
N CYS A 17 15.68 -23.01 10.51
CA CYS A 17 15.04 -22.13 9.55
C CYS A 17 16.02 -21.14 8.93
N LYS A 18 16.24 -21.25 7.61
CA LYS A 18 16.86 -20.19 6.83
C LYS A 18 15.79 -19.12 6.63
N ASN A 19 15.74 -18.11 7.50
CA ASN A 19 14.97 -16.90 7.21
C ASN A 19 15.61 -16.27 5.97
N PRO A 20 14.95 -16.28 4.79
CA PRO A 20 15.45 -15.48 3.69
C PRO A 20 15.41 -14.02 4.19
N GLY A 21 16.55 -13.34 4.11
CA GLY A 21 16.58 -11.89 4.32
C GLY A 21 15.64 -11.19 3.33
N PRO A 22 15.38 -9.89 3.52
CA PRO A 22 14.55 -9.12 2.58
C PRO A 22 15.01 -9.38 1.15
N SER A 23 14.03 -9.70 0.29
CA SER A 23 14.26 -10.05 -1.11
C SER A 23 14.91 -8.89 -1.88
N ALA A 24 15.47 -9.18 -3.05
CA ALA A 24 16.01 -8.14 -3.92
C ALA A 24 14.97 -7.06 -4.28
N GLU A 25 13.68 -7.41 -4.26
CA GLU A 25 12.58 -6.45 -4.46
C GLU A 25 12.36 -5.57 -3.22
N ASP A 26 12.39 -6.14 -2.02
CA ASP A 26 12.30 -5.38 -0.77
C ASP A 26 13.44 -4.36 -0.64
N GLN A 27 14.66 -4.77 -1.01
CA GLN A 27 15.84 -3.91 -1.02
C GLN A 27 15.71 -2.77 -2.05
N ARG A 28 15.14 -3.05 -3.23
CA ARG A 28 14.92 -2.05 -4.28
C ARG A 28 13.86 -1.03 -3.87
N MET A 29 12.77 -1.46 -3.23
CA MET A 29 11.72 -0.54 -2.75
C MET A 29 12.23 0.40 -1.65
N ALA A 30 13.11 -0.08 -0.77
CA ALA A 30 13.73 0.73 0.29
C ALA A 30 14.70 1.81 -0.24
N GLN A 31 15.13 1.70 -1.50
CA GLN A 31 16.07 2.63 -2.15
C GLN A 31 15.37 3.61 -3.12
N LEU A 32 14.04 3.55 -3.25
CA LEU A 32 13.32 4.50 -4.08
C LEU A 32 13.23 5.85 -3.37
N GLU A 33 13.71 6.90 -4.03
CA GLU A 33 13.40 8.28 -3.64
C GLU A 33 11.88 8.49 -3.77
N PRO A 34 11.21 9.03 -2.75
CA PRO A 34 9.78 9.28 -2.82
C PRO A 34 9.51 10.30 -3.92
N VAL A 35 8.62 9.95 -4.85
CA VAL A 35 8.14 10.88 -5.86
C VAL A 35 7.35 11.98 -5.14
N GLN A 36 7.97 13.15 -5.02
CA GLN A 36 7.30 14.37 -4.58
C GLN A 36 6.45 14.88 -5.74
N THR A 37 5.21 15.25 -5.46
CA THR A 37 4.36 15.88 -6.47
C THR A 37 4.35 17.38 -6.26
N GLU A 38 4.45 18.12 -7.35
CA GLU A 38 4.36 19.58 -7.29
C GLU A 38 3.00 19.99 -6.73
N ALA A 39 3.02 20.97 -5.82
CA ALA A 39 1.81 21.56 -5.28
C ALA A 39 1.10 22.39 -6.35
N VAL A 40 -0.23 22.37 -6.35
CA VAL A 40 -1.07 23.12 -7.27
C VAL A 40 -1.94 24.08 -6.46
N ASP A 41 -1.85 25.38 -6.74
CA ASP A 41 -2.59 26.43 -6.02
C ASP A 41 -2.41 26.40 -4.48
N GLY A 42 -1.24 25.96 -4.00
CA GLY A 42 -0.93 25.83 -2.58
C GLY A 42 -1.47 24.56 -1.91
N TYR A 43 -2.06 23.64 -2.69
CA TYR A 43 -2.48 22.31 -2.23
C TYR A 43 -1.46 21.26 -2.63
N GLU A 44 -1.11 20.37 -1.70
CA GLU A 44 -0.29 19.19 -1.96
C GLU A 44 -1.16 18.04 -2.50
N ARG A 45 -0.53 17.06 -3.14
CA ARG A 45 -1.23 15.91 -3.73
C ARG A 45 -0.76 14.60 -3.13
N ALA A 46 -1.72 13.75 -2.81
CA ALA A 46 -1.51 12.39 -2.34
C ALA A 46 -2.30 11.42 -3.21
N TYR A 47 -1.76 10.22 -3.44
CA TYR A 47 -2.41 9.20 -4.25
C TYR A 47 -2.62 7.94 -3.41
N PHE A 48 -3.86 7.45 -3.40
CA PHE A 48 -4.24 6.25 -2.66
C PHE A 48 -4.96 5.27 -3.57
N ALA A 49 -4.59 3.98 -3.50
CA ALA A 49 -5.25 2.92 -4.24
C ALA A 49 -5.74 1.86 -3.24
N SER A 50 -7.07 1.68 -3.14
CA SER A 50 -7.70 0.71 -2.24
C SER A 50 -9.09 0.33 -2.73
N GLY A 51 -9.29 -0.92 -3.13
CA GLY A 51 -10.61 -1.42 -3.55
C GLY A 51 -11.29 -0.51 -4.58
N CYS A 52 -12.59 -0.27 -4.38
CA CYS A 52 -13.40 0.58 -5.25
C CYS A 52 -13.09 2.07 -4.99
N PHE A 53 -12.64 2.79 -6.02
CA PHE A 53 -12.31 4.22 -5.92
C PHE A 53 -13.47 5.12 -5.46
N TRP A 54 -14.73 4.79 -5.73
CA TRP A 54 -15.89 5.59 -5.32
C TRP A 54 -16.02 5.63 -3.80
N CYS A 55 -15.73 4.52 -3.13
CA CYS A 55 -15.74 4.45 -1.67
C CYS A 55 -14.58 5.26 -1.07
N VAL A 56 -13.41 5.22 -1.71
CA VAL A 56 -12.22 5.93 -1.25
C VAL A 56 -12.35 7.44 -1.45
N GLU A 57 -12.83 7.86 -2.63
CA GLU A 57 -13.13 9.24 -2.97
C GLU A 57 -14.09 9.86 -1.95
N ALA A 58 -15.25 9.24 -1.75
CA ALA A 58 -16.26 9.73 -0.80
C ALA A 58 -15.71 9.90 0.62
N VAL A 59 -14.78 9.04 1.05
CA VAL A 59 -14.14 9.17 2.37
C VAL A 59 -13.17 10.35 2.39
N PHE A 60 -12.32 10.53 1.38
CA PHE A 60 -11.39 11.66 1.35
C PHE A 60 -12.10 13.01 1.15
N GLU A 61 -13.18 13.08 0.37
CA GLU A 61 -14.01 14.29 0.26
C GLU A 61 -14.58 14.74 1.61
N SER A 62 -14.82 13.80 2.53
CA SER A 62 -15.32 14.12 3.88
C SER A 62 -14.24 14.66 4.84
N VAL A 63 -12.95 14.56 4.47
CA VAL A 63 -11.84 14.96 5.34
C VAL A 63 -11.64 16.47 5.32
N LYS A 64 -11.75 17.12 6.48
CA LYS A 64 -11.45 18.55 6.62
C LYS A 64 -10.00 18.84 6.17
N GLY A 65 -9.86 19.79 5.24
CA GLY A 65 -8.57 20.17 4.66
C GLY A 65 -8.30 19.51 3.31
N VAL A 66 -9.10 18.52 2.90
CA VAL A 66 -9.15 18.06 1.50
C VAL A 66 -10.00 19.05 0.71
N LYS A 67 -9.45 19.52 -0.42
CA LYS A 67 -10.14 20.37 -1.38
C LYS A 67 -10.92 19.54 -2.38
N GLU A 68 -10.30 18.48 -2.88
CA GLU A 68 -10.82 17.65 -3.96
C GLU A 68 -10.21 16.26 -3.89
N ALA A 69 -11.01 15.25 -4.24
CA ALA A 69 -10.56 13.89 -4.46
C ALA A 69 -11.04 13.45 -5.86
N VAL A 70 -10.14 12.90 -6.66
CA VAL A 70 -10.42 12.55 -8.07
C VAL A 70 -10.13 11.06 -8.30
N SER A 71 -11.17 10.31 -8.62
CA SER A 71 -11.07 8.91 -9.07
C SER A 71 -10.32 8.76 -10.40
N GLY A 72 -9.43 7.78 -10.47
CA GLY A 72 -8.63 7.48 -11.65
C GLY A 72 -7.95 6.11 -11.58
N TYR A 73 -6.90 5.94 -12.40
CA TYR A 73 -6.18 4.69 -12.58
C TYR A 73 -4.68 4.91 -12.58
N SER A 74 -3.93 4.07 -11.87
CA SER A 74 -2.46 4.19 -11.79
C SER A 74 -1.76 2.84 -11.61
N GLY A 75 -0.45 2.82 -11.81
CA GLY A 75 0.42 1.64 -11.60
C GLY A 75 0.44 0.62 -12.74
N GLY A 76 -0.43 0.75 -13.75
CA GLY A 76 -0.48 -0.13 -14.91
C GLY A 76 0.41 0.31 -16.07
N THR A 77 0.35 -0.45 -17.17
CA THR A 77 1.24 -0.29 -18.33
C THR A 77 0.59 0.47 -19.50
N GLN A 78 -0.74 0.50 -19.56
CA GLN A 78 -1.50 1.13 -20.63
C GLN A 78 -1.58 2.66 -20.41
N SER A 79 -1.22 3.46 -21.40
CA SER A 79 -1.47 4.90 -21.37
C SER A 79 -2.95 5.22 -21.61
N ASN A 80 -3.47 6.22 -20.89
CA ASN A 80 -4.85 6.72 -21.00
C ASN A 80 -5.92 5.60 -21.03
N PRO A 81 -5.96 4.71 -20.02
CA PRO A 81 -6.90 3.60 -20.00
C PRO A 81 -8.34 4.11 -19.81
N THR A 82 -9.30 3.43 -20.44
CA THR A 82 -10.72 3.63 -20.19
C THR A 82 -11.20 2.73 -19.05
N TYR A 83 -12.30 3.11 -18.40
CA TYR A 83 -12.97 2.30 -17.37
C TYR A 83 -13.13 0.83 -17.80
N LYS A 84 -13.66 0.59 -19.01
CA LYS A 84 -13.85 -0.78 -19.53
C LYS A 84 -12.55 -1.56 -19.63
N GLN A 85 -11.46 -0.96 -20.10
CA GLN A 85 -10.17 -1.65 -20.23
C GLN A 85 -9.61 -2.06 -18.86
N VAL A 86 -9.78 -1.21 -17.84
CA VAL A 86 -9.34 -1.52 -16.48
C VAL A 86 -10.24 -2.59 -15.85
N SER A 87 -11.57 -2.46 -15.96
CA SER A 87 -12.52 -3.43 -15.39
C SER A 87 -12.40 -4.83 -15.99
N TYR A 88 -11.89 -4.97 -17.22
CA TYR A 88 -11.57 -6.27 -17.81
C TYR A 88 -10.18 -6.80 -17.45
N GLY A 89 -9.44 -6.11 -16.58
CA GLY A 89 -8.12 -6.54 -16.09
C GLY A 89 -7.01 -6.48 -17.15
N GLN A 90 -7.19 -5.71 -18.23
CA GLN A 90 -6.29 -5.75 -19.39
C GLN A 90 -5.06 -4.83 -19.26
N THR A 91 -5.04 -3.97 -18.23
CA THR A 91 -4.11 -2.82 -18.18
C THR A 91 -3.15 -2.82 -16.99
N ASN A 92 -3.34 -3.75 -16.05
CA ASN A 92 -2.65 -3.81 -14.75
C ASN A 92 -2.73 -2.52 -13.92
N HIS A 93 -3.69 -1.63 -14.21
CA HIS A 93 -3.94 -0.47 -13.37
C HIS A 93 -4.72 -0.87 -12.12
N ALA A 94 -4.39 -0.21 -11.01
CA ALA A 94 -5.23 -0.16 -9.83
C ALA A 94 -6.18 1.04 -9.93
N GLU A 95 -7.37 0.90 -9.37
CA GLU A 95 -8.24 2.04 -9.05
C GLU A 95 -7.53 2.90 -7.99
N ALA A 96 -7.39 4.19 -8.28
CA ALA A 96 -6.66 5.13 -7.45
C ALA A 96 -7.42 6.44 -7.31
N VAL A 97 -7.15 7.19 -6.25
CA VAL A 97 -7.72 8.51 -5.97
C VAL A 97 -6.58 9.50 -5.76
N GLU A 98 -6.60 10.60 -6.52
CA GLU A 98 -5.75 11.77 -6.31
C GLU A 98 -6.44 12.72 -5.32
N VAL A 99 -5.76 13.05 -4.22
CA VAL A 99 -6.29 13.87 -3.13
C VAL A 99 -5.52 15.17 -3.08
N PHE A 100 -6.19 16.28 -3.34
CA PHE A 100 -5.68 17.64 -3.18
C PHE A 100 -5.97 18.13 -1.77
N TYR A 101 -4.95 18.37 -0.96
CA TYR A 101 -5.12 18.75 0.45
C TYR A 101 -4.27 19.96 0.85
N ASP A 102 -4.80 20.75 1.79
CA ASP A 102 -4.07 21.84 2.41
C ASP A 102 -3.17 21.28 3.53
N PRO A 103 -1.83 21.28 3.36
CA PRO A 103 -0.91 20.74 4.36
C PRO A 103 -0.93 21.53 5.67
N LYS A 104 -1.51 22.74 5.69
CA LYS A 104 -1.69 23.56 6.91
C LYS A 104 -2.90 23.10 7.74
N VAL A 105 -3.84 22.37 7.13
CA VAL A 105 -5.07 21.89 7.79
C VAL A 105 -4.99 20.39 8.09
N VAL A 106 -4.48 19.60 7.15
CA VAL A 106 -4.35 18.14 7.30
C VAL A 106 -2.98 17.69 6.77
N SER A 107 -2.28 16.85 7.54
CA SER A 107 -0.99 16.31 7.12
C SER A 107 -1.16 15.05 6.27
N PHE A 108 -0.17 14.78 5.40
CA PHE A 108 -0.09 13.50 4.68
C PHE A 108 -0.21 12.29 5.62
N ARG A 109 0.43 12.35 6.79
CA ARG A 109 0.32 11.30 7.82
C ARG A 109 -1.12 11.05 8.24
N ASN A 110 -1.93 12.10 8.40
CA ASN A 110 -3.35 11.95 8.74
C ASN A 110 -4.13 11.31 7.59
N LEU A 111 -3.84 11.65 6.33
CA LEU A 111 -4.44 11.01 5.17
C LEU A 111 -4.08 9.51 5.10
N VAL A 112 -2.83 9.15 5.38
CA VAL A 112 -2.39 7.75 5.49
C VAL A 112 -3.13 7.01 6.61
N LEU A 113 -3.38 7.68 7.75
CA LEU A 113 -4.19 7.08 8.81
C LEU A 113 -5.62 6.83 8.32
N VAL A 114 -6.28 7.81 7.69
CA VAL A 114 -7.62 7.66 7.10
C VAL A 114 -7.66 6.47 6.14
N PHE A 115 -6.67 6.35 5.27
CA PHE A 115 -6.52 5.21 4.36
C PHE A 115 -6.48 3.86 5.10
N PHE A 116 -5.66 3.73 6.13
CA PHE A 116 -5.59 2.49 6.92
C PHE A 116 -6.83 2.22 7.77
N TRP A 117 -7.60 3.24 8.14
CA TRP A 117 -8.90 3.05 8.79
C TRP A 117 -9.93 2.49 7.80
N LEU A 118 -9.88 2.90 6.54
CA LEU A 118 -10.75 2.40 5.48
C LEU A 118 -10.47 0.94 5.10
N THR A 119 -9.21 0.49 5.12
CA THR A 119 -8.81 -0.88 4.74
C THR A 119 -8.97 -1.92 5.84
N ARG A 120 -9.26 -1.51 7.08
CA ARG A 120 -9.26 -2.37 8.28
C ARG A 120 -10.33 -3.45 8.36
N SER A 121 -11.22 -3.59 7.37
CA SER A 121 -12.24 -4.65 7.42
C SER A 121 -11.66 -6.07 7.27
N ASN A 122 -10.43 -6.23 6.76
CA ASN A 122 -9.89 -7.56 6.39
C ASN A 122 -8.55 -7.96 7.05
N ASP A 123 -7.97 -7.13 7.93
CA ASP A 123 -6.68 -7.43 8.59
C ASP A 123 -6.87 -7.90 10.05
N PRO A 124 -6.16 -8.95 10.51
CA PRO A 124 -6.07 -9.27 11.93
C PRO A 124 -5.46 -8.07 12.67
N LYS A 125 -6.16 -7.60 13.71
CA LYS A 125 -5.70 -6.52 14.59
C LYS A 125 -4.25 -6.79 15.04
N PRO A 126 -3.26 -5.93 14.74
CA PRO A 126 -1.99 -6.01 15.43
C PRO A 126 -2.23 -5.74 16.93
N PRO A 127 -1.53 -6.46 17.83
CA PRO A 127 -1.65 -6.21 19.26
C PRO A 127 -1.35 -4.73 19.52
N GLY A 128 -2.28 -4.07 20.22
CA GLY A 128 -2.07 -2.68 20.63
C GLY A 128 -1.01 -2.61 21.74
N PRO A 129 -0.57 -1.39 22.12
CA PRO A 129 0.23 -1.22 23.32
C PRO A 129 -0.50 -1.74 24.57
#